data_AF-A0A2D5B243-F1
#
_entry.id   AF-A0A2D5B243-F1
#
_cell.length_a   1.000
_cell.length_b   1.000
_cell.length_c   1.000
_cell.angle_alpha   90.00
_cell.angle_beta   90.00
_cell.angle_gamma   90.00
#
_symmetry.space_group_name_H-M   'P 1'
#
loop_
_entity.id
_entity.type
_entity.pdbx_description
1 polymer ?
#
loop_
_entity_poly.entity_id
_entity_poly.type
_entity_poly.pdbx_seq_one_letter_code
_entity_poly.pdbx_strand_id
1 'polypeptide(L)' 'MSTTTRKSRVDPERIYDMLLTARTADLCTVHFKDGRVVRGALVFNQFKGTGRLINIDDEVSIDFAVDELRDLKF' A
#
# COMPACT_ATOMS: atom_id res chain seq x y z
N MET A 1 -24.37 5.00 -22.10
CA MET A 1 -22.92 5.18 -21.97
C MET A 1 -22.59 5.31 -20.49
N SER A 2 -22.09 4.25 -19.84
CA SER A 2 -21.62 4.34 -18.46
C SER A 2 -20.10 4.50 -18.48
N THR A 3 -19.64 5.70 -18.17
CA THR A 3 -18.23 6.03 -18.00
C THR A 3 -17.73 5.50 -16.66
N THR A 4 -17.45 4.20 -16.59
CA THR A 4 -16.70 3.64 -15.47
C THR A 4 -15.26 4.15 -15.59
N THR A 5 -14.94 5.17 -14.81
CA THR A 5 -13.60 5.74 -14.67
C THR A 5 -12.65 4.60 -14.27
N ARG A 6 -11.87 4.08 -15.24
CA ARG A 6 -10.77 3.17 -14.96
C ARG A 6 -9.73 3.96 -14.16
N LYS A 7 -9.83 3.93 -12.82
CA LYS A 7 -8.75 4.40 -11.94
C LYS A 7 -7.48 3.70 -12.40
N SER A 8 -6.52 4.49 -12.90
CA SER A 8 -5.26 3.98 -13.44
C SER A 8 -4.63 3.07 -12.38
N ARG A 9 -4.46 1.79 -12.72
CA ARG A 9 -3.62 0.90 -11.91
C ARG A 9 -2.25 1.55 -11.85
N VAL A 10 -1.78 1.89 -10.66
CA VAL A 10 -0.42 2.39 -10.49
C VAL A 10 0.51 1.21 -10.79
N ASP A 11 1.53 1.45 -11.61
CA ASP A 11 2.54 0.43 -11.94
C ASP A 11 3.24 -0.03 -10.64
N PRO A 12 3.45 -1.35 -10.43
CA PRO A 12 4.22 -1.86 -9.30
C PRO A 12 5.57 -1.14 -9.09
N GLU A 13 6.27 -0.75 -10.16
CA GLU A 13 7.52 0.01 -10.06
C GLU A 13 7.29 1.37 -9.38
N ARG A 14 6.23 2.08 -9.75
CA ARG A 14 5.88 3.36 -9.15
C ARG A 14 5.44 3.21 -7.69
N ILE A 15 4.74 2.13 -7.35
CA ILE A 15 4.39 1.81 -5.95
C ILE A 15 5.67 1.55 -5.15
N TYR A 16 6.62 0.81 -5.72
CA TYR A 16 7.91 0.54 -5.11
C TYR A 16 8.69 1.84 -4.84
N ASP A 17 8.77 2.74 -5.83
CA ASP A 17 9.41 4.05 -5.67
C ASP A 17 8.77 4.88 -4.56
N MET A 18 7.44 4.88 -4.49
CA MET A 18 6.70 5.56 -3.42
C MET A 18 7.05 4.98 -2.03
N LEU A 19 7.16 3.66 -1.92
CA LEU A 19 7.55 2.99 -0.66
C LEU A 19 9.01 3.26 -0.28
N LEU A 20 9.91 3.42 -1.26
CA LEU A 20 11.29 3.83 -1.00
C LEU A 20 11.39 5.25 -0.43
N THR A 21 10.47 6.14 -0.80
CA THR A 21 10.43 7.51 -0.26
C THR A 21 9.76 7.62 1.11
N ALA A 22 9.01 6.60 1.52
CA ALA A 22 8.32 6.59 2.79
C ALA A 22 9.30 6.41 3.95
N ARG A 23 9.13 7.16 5.03
CA ARG A 23 9.86 6.88 6.26
C ARG A 23 9.19 5.71 6.99
N THR A 24 10.00 4.88 7.63
CA THR A 24 9.48 3.85 8.54
C THR A 24 8.58 4.51 9.58
N ALA A 25 7.43 3.88 9.84
CA ALA A 25 6.35 4.34 10.70
C ALA A 25 5.55 5.55 10.19
N ASP A 26 5.72 5.97 8.92
CA ASP A 26 4.78 6.91 8.31
C ASP A 26 3.38 6.26 8.25
N LEU A 27 2.38 7.06 8.60
CA LEU A 27 0.98 6.67 8.49
C LEU A 27 0.58 6.72 7.03
N CYS A 28 0.22 5.59 6.45
CA CYS A 28 -0.23 5.54 5.06
C CYS A 28 -1.55 4.77 4.93
N THR A 29 -2.26 5.02 3.83
CA THR A 29 -3.43 4.26 3.40
C THR A 29 -3.04 3.41 2.20
N VAL A 30 -3.14 2.09 2.37
CA VAL A 30 -2.84 1.08 1.37
C VAL A 30 -4.15 0.58 0.76
N HIS A 31 -4.24 0.63 -0.57
CA HIS A 31 -5.32 0.00 -1.32
C HIS A 31 -4.80 -1.29 -1.97
N PHE A 32 -5.36 -2.43 -1.59
CA PHE A 32 -5.01 -3.73 -2.15
C PHE A 32 -5.78 -4.02 -3.44
N LYS A 33 -5.22 -4.90 -4.29
CA LYS A 33 -5.86 -5.35 -5.53
C LYS A 33 -7.13 -6.17 -5.30
N ASP A 34 -7.23 -6.85 -4.15
CA ASP A 34 -8.42 -7.60 -3.73
C ASP A 34 -9.57 -6.72 -3.20
N GLY A 35 -9.36 -5.40 -3.11
CA GLY A 35 -10.35 -4.45 -2.66
C GLY A 35 -10.22 -4.03 -1.20
N ARG A 36 -9.35 -4.67 -0.40
CA ARG A 36 -9.05 -4.21 0.97
C ARG A 36 -8.46 -2.81 0.95
N VAL A 37 -8.82 -2.01 1.97
CA VAL A 37 -8.25 -0.70 2.22
C VAL A 37 -7.87 -0.64 3.68
N VAL A 38 -6.60 -0.40 3.96
CA VAL A 38 -6.08 -0.41 5.33
C VAL A 38 -5.24 0.83 5.54
N ARG A 39 -5.41 1.47 6.69
CA ARG A 39 -4.61 2.62 7.12
C ARG A 39 -3.78 2.20 8.33
N GLY A 40 -2.50 2.56 8.35
CA GLY A 40 -1.64 2.20 9.47
C GLY A 40 -0.21 2.67 9.29
N ALA A 41 0.61 2.40 10.30
CA ALA A 41 2.04 2.66 10.29
C ALA A 41 2.73 1.67 9.33
N LEU A 42 3.53 2.21 8.41
CA LEU A 42 4.22 1.45 7.38
C LEU A 42 5.60 0.97 7.83
N VAL A 43 5.88 -0.31 7.62
CA VAL A 43 7.24 -0.86 7.64
C VAL A 43 7.50 -1.50 6.28
N PHE A 44 8.57 -1.09 5.60
CA PHE A 44 8.89 -1.61 4.27
C PHE A 44 10.28 -2.26 4.23
N ASN A 45 10.37 -3.43 3.62
CA ASN A 45 11.60 -4.14 3.34
C ASN A 45 11.91 -4.11 1.85
N GLN A 46 12.73 -3.14 1.44
CA GLN A 46 13.15 -2.95 0.04
C GLN A 46 13.82 -4.18 -0.56
N PHE A 47 14.59 -4.97 0.22
CA PHE A 47 15.30 -6.13 -0.31
C PHE A 47 14.38 -7.27 -0.73
N LYS A 48 13.15 -7.30 -0.19
CA LYS A 48 12.17 -8.34 -0.46
C LYS A 48 10.95 -7.84 -1.23
N GLY A 49 10.81 -6.53 -1.44
CA GLY A 49 9.58 -5.96 -2.01
C GLY A 49 8.33 -6.27 -1.19
N THR A 50 8.48 -6.41 0.13
CA THR A 50 7.40 -6.71 1.07
C THR A 50 7.39 -5.72 2.22
N GLY A 51 6.26 -5.59 2.89
CA GLY A 51 6.14 -4.74 4.05
C GLY A 51 5.04 -5.19 4.99
N ARG A 52 4.83 -4.39 6.02
CA ARG A 52 3.82 -4.59 7.04
C ARG A 52 3.12 -3.27 7.30
N LEU A 53 1.80 -3.33 7.42
CA LEU A 53 0.98 -2.22 7.85
C LEU A 53 0.41 -2.54 9.23
N ILE A 54 0.67 -1.67 10.20
CA ILE A 54 0.23 -1.83 11.60
C ILE A 54 -0.86 -0.81 11.87
N ASN A 55 -2.09 -1.28 12.08
CA ASN A 55 -3.21 -0.46 12.51
C ASN A 55 -3.45 -0.71 14.01
N ILE A 56 -3.12 0.28 14.83
CA ILE A 56 -3.21 0.17 16.29
C ILE A 56 -4.66 0.28 16.75
N ASP A 57 -5.48 1.07 16.06
CA ASP A 57 -6.88 1.29 16.43
C ASP A 57 -7.71 0.02 16.28
N ASP A 58 -7.46 -0.73 15.21
CA ASP A 58 -8.12 -2.01 14.93
C ASP A 58 -7.35 -3.23 15.49
N GLU A 59 -6.21 -3.01 16.17
CA GLU A 59 -5.30 -4.05 16.68
C GLU A 59 -4.89 -5.09 15.62
N VAL A 60 -4.67 -4.65 14.37
CA VAL A 60 -4.39 -5.51 13.22
C VAL A 60 -3.01 -5.21 12.63
N SER A 61 -2.30 -6.28 12.24
CA SER A 61 -1.04 -6.21 11.50
C SER A 61 -1.15 -7.04 10.22
N ILE A 62 -0.94 -6.42 9.07
CA ILE A 62 -1.06 -7.07 7.76
C ILE A 62 0.26 -6.99 7.03
N ASP A 63 0.80 -8.16 6.65
CA ASP A 63 1.90 -8.25 5.71
C ASP A 63 1.38 -8.05 4.28
N PHE A 64 2.19 -7.43 3.44
CA PHE A 64 1.87 -7.20 2.02
C PHE A 64 3.10 -7.38 1.14
N ALA A 65 2.87 -7.72 -0.12
CA ALA A 65 3.86 -7.60 -1.20
C ALA A 65 3.48 -6.47 -2.16
N VAL A 66 4.47 -5.82 -2.80
CA VAL A 66 4.22 -4.65 -3.68
C VAL A 66 3.29 -4.99 -4.84
N ASP A 67 3.36 -6.22 -5.35
CA ASP A 67 2.51 -6.74 -6.41
C ASP A 67 1.07 -6.99 -5.96
N GLU A 68 0.75 -6.97 -4.67
CA GLU A 68 -0.62 -7.04 -4.15
C GLU A 68 -1.26 -5.65 -4.04
N LEU A 69 -0.46 -4.59 -4.15
CA LEU A 69 -0.90 -3.22 -3.98
C LEU A 69 -1.45 -2.65 -5.28
N ARG A 70 -2.51 -1.84 -5.14
CA ARG A 70 -3.14 -1.11 -6.23
C ARG A 70 -2.78 0.38 -6.20
N ASP A 71 -2.71 0.94 -5.00
CA ASP A 71 -2.47 2.37 -4.76
C ASP A 71 -1.98 2.61 -3.32
N LEU A 72 -1.25 3.70 -3.11
CA LEU A 72 -0.69 4.12 -1.83
C LEU A 72 -0.91 5.62 -1.62
N LYS A 73 -1.26 6.02 -0.40
CA LYS A 73 -1.43 7.42 -0.02
C LYS A 73 -0.76 7.70 1.32
N PHE A 74 0.06 8.73 1.38
CA PHE A 74 0.70 9.25 2.58
C PHE A 74 -0.04 10.50 3.06
#